data_AF-A0A2T9XMI3-F1
#
_entry.id   AF-A0A2T9XMI3-F1
#
_cell.length_a   1.000
_cell.length_b   1.000
_cell.length_c   1.000
_cell.angle_alpha   90.00
_cell.angle_beta   90.00
_cell.angle_gamma   90.00
#
_symmetry.space_group_name_H-M   'P 1'
#
loop_
_entity.id
_entity.type
_entity.pdbx_description
1 polymer ?
#
loop_
_entity_poly.entity_id
_entity_poly.type
_entity_poly.pdbx_seq_one_letter_code
_entity_poly.pdbx_strand_id
1 'polypeptide(L)'
;MADQFGGLTGANRDAYAALTNMLKTYGLESLAGTVLSFIQQGYSQDTVTVLLQNTDAYKQRFAANEVRRQKGLPVLSPSEYLSVEQSYRQIMSSAGLPVGYYDQTSDFQNLIANDVSPSEVQQRVTVAGELVNSIDPGVRAQWNQWYTNGDIVAYALDPTRARPVLERQYRAAEAGAFGKAQGLSLTVGQAEQVAATGASESELRQGMATASALASSGAKLSGIYGGTYTQQDALSETFMGDATATEKRRKLASQERAAFAGGSGVTEKSLSRQVSGQR
;
A
#
# COMPACT_ATOMS: atom_id res chain seq x y z
N MET A 1 -19.05 43.08 12.32
CA MET A 1 -18.43 41.82 12.79
C MET A 1 -19.25 41.35 13.97
N ALA A 2 -19.77 40.12 13.96
CA ALA A 2 -20.48 39.59 15.13
C ALA A 2 -19.52 39.53 16.32
N ASP A 3 -19.99 39.87 17.52
CA ASP A 3 -19.17 39.79 18.73
C ASP A 3 -18.80 38.33 19.01
N GLN A 4 -17.52 38.00 18.79
CA GLN A 4 -16.97 36.65 19.01
C GLN A 4 -17.05 36.19 20.48
N PHE A 5 -17.34 37.11 21.40
CA PHE A 5 -17.50 36.85 22.83
C PHE A 5 -18.97 36.80 23.25
N GLY A 6 -19.93 37.00 22.34
CA GLY A 6 -21.36 36.90 22.65
C GLY A 6 -21.82 37.77 23.83
N GLY A 7 -21.25 38.97 23.98
CA GLY A 7 -21.55 39.91 25.06
C GLY A 7 -20.83 39.63 26.38
N LEU A 8 -19.95 38.63 26.45
CA LEU A 8 -19.18 38.34 27.67
C LEU A 8 -18.17 39.46 27.97
N THR A 9 -18.05 39.81 29.25
CA THR A 9 -17.09 40.80 29.76
C THR A 9 -16.35 40.28 30.99
N GLY A 10 -15.23 40.91 31.35
CA GLY A 10 -14.43 40.57 32.54
C GLY A 10 -14.03 39.10 32.58
N ALA A 11 -14.10 38.49 33.77
CA ALA A 11 -13.68 37.11 34.02
C ALA A 11 -14.36 36.08 33.10
N ASN A 12 -15.60 36.31 32.69
CA ASN A 12 -16.31 35.38 31.80
C ASN A 12 -15.75 35.42 30.37
N ARG A 13 -15.34 36.60 29.89
CA ARG A 13 -14.66 36.75 28.60
C ARG A 13 -13.31 36.04 28.63
N ASP A 14 -12.56 36.21 29.71
CA ASP A 14 -11.23 35.62 29.86
C ASP A 14 -11.31 34.08 29.98
N ALA A 15 -12.29 33.57 30.73
CA ALA A 15 -12.57 32.13 30.82
C ALA A 15 -12.95 31.54 29.46
N TYR A 16 -13.82 32.22 28.71
CA TYR A 16 -14.18 31.81 27.36
C TYR A 16 -12.96 31.76 26.43
N ALA A 17 -12.11 32.79 26.45
CA ALA A 17 -10.90 32.86 25.64
C ALA A 17 -9.90 31.75 26.02
N ALA A 18 -9.70 31.49 27.32
CA ALA A 18 -8.81 30.43 27.79
C ALA A 18 -9.30 29.04 27.37
N LEU A 19 -10.60 28.74 27.56
CA LEU A 19 -11.19 27.45 27.21
C LEU A 19 -11.21 27.22 25.69
N THR A 20 -11.51 28.24 24.89
CA THR A 20 -11.48 28.12 23.43
C THR A 20 -10.07 27.90 22.90
N ASN A 21 -9.05 28.56 23.47
CA ASN A 21 -7.65 28.28 23.14
C ASN A 21 -7.25 26.84 23.52
N MET A 22 -7.67 26.36 24.70
CA MET A 22 -7.44 24.97 25.11
C MET A 22 -8.09 23.97 24.14
N LEU A 23 -9.37 24.17 23.81
CA LEU A 23 -10.09 23.31 22.87
C LEU A 23 -9.42 23.29 21.49
N LYS A 24 -8.88 24.42 21.03
CA LYS A 24 -8.11 24.48 19.79
C LYS A 24 -6.87 23.57 19.85
N THR A 25 -6.12 23.58 20.95
CA THR A 25 -4.97 22.66 21.09
C THR A 25 -5.39 21.18 21.07
N TYR A 26 -6.64 20.89 21.41
CA TYR A 26 -7.19 19.53 21.42
C TYR A 26 -7.86 19.13 20.09
N GLY A 27 -7.97 20.03 19.12
CA GLY A 27 -8.72 19.82 17.88
C GLY A 27 -10.23 19.77 18.10
N LEU A 28 -10.72 20.54 19.07
CA LEU A 28 -12.12 20.64 19.49
C LEU A 28 -12.67 22.06 19.30
N GLU A 29 -12.18 22.81 18.29
CA GLU A 29 -12.61 24.20 18.04
C GLU A 29 -14.13 24.32 17.85
N SER A 30 -14.77 23.26 17.34
CA SER A 30 -16.22 23.20 17.14
C SER A 30 -17.02 23.35 18.45
N LEU A 31 -16.43 23.04 19.60
CA LEU A 31 -17.08 23.18 20.90
C LEU A 31 -17.06 24.62 21.46
N ALA A 32 -16.42 25.58 20.77
CA ALA A 32 -16.39 26.97 21.21
C ALA A 32 -17.79 27.56 21.46
N GLY A 33 -18.74 27.31 20.55
CA GLY A 33 -20.13 27.76 20.75
C GLY A 33 -20.81 27.14 21.97
N THR A 34 -20.50 25.86 22.27
CA THR A 34 -20.99 25.17 23.46
C THR A 34 -20.42 25.79 24.73
N VAL A 35 -19.13 26.13 24.75
CA VAL A 35 -18.50 26.84 25.87
C VAL A 35 -19.15 28.19 26.11
N LEU A 36 -19.40 28.97 25.05
CA LEU A 36 -20.07 30.27 25.15
C LEU A 36 -21.43 30.12 25.84
N SER A 37 -22.25 29.16 25.39
CA SER A 37 -23.56 28.87 25.96
C SER A 37 -23.48 28.48 27.44
N PHE A 38 -22.53 27.62 27.81
CA PHE A 38 -22.37 27.20 29.20
C PHE A 38 -21.94 28.34 30.13
N ILE A 39 -21.05 29.23 29.68
CA ILE A 39 -20.66 30.41 30.47
C ILE A 39 -21.83 31.39 30.60
N GLN A 40 -22.62 31.59 29.54
CA GLN A 40 -23.83 32.43 29.57
C GLN A 40 -24.90 31.88 30.52
N GLN A 41 -24.97 30.56 30.70
CA GLN A 41 -25.83 29.89 31.68
C GLN A 41 -25.31 30.01 33.13
N GLY A 42 -24.16 30.65 33.34
CA GLY A 42 -23.58 30.88 34.67
C GLY A 42 -22.79 29.71 35.26
N TYR A 43 -22.44 28.71 34.44
CA TYR A 43 -21.62 27.60 34.92
C TYR A 43 -20.19 28.05 35.23
N SER A 44 -19.63 27.55 36.34
CA SER A 44 -18.22 27.72 36.65
C SER A 44 -17.32 27.00 35.64
N GLN A 45 -16.08 27.45 35.50
CA GLN A 45 -15.10 26.84 34.60
C GLN A 45 -14.92 25.33 34.81
N ASP A 46 -14.92 24.87 36.06
CA ASP A 46 -14.82 23.45 36.40
C ASP A 46 -16.05 22.67 35.90
N THR A 47 -17.24 23.21 36.12
CA THR A 47 -18.49 22.63 35.63
C THR A 47 -18.51 22.57 34.11
N VAL A 48 -18.08 23.64 33.44
CA VAL A 48 -17.96 23.68 31.97
C VAL A 48 -17.03 22.57 31.49
N THR A 49 -15.88 22.38 32.13
CA THR A 49 -14.91 21.34 31.76
C THR A 49 -15.51 19.95 31.88
N VAL A 50 -16.27 19.66 32.94
CA VAL A 50 -16.97 18.38 33.12
C VAL A 50 -18.08 18.18 32.07
N LEU A 51 -18.86 19.23 31.78
CA LEU A 51 -19.93 19.16 30.77
C LEU A 51 -19.36 18.93 29.37
N LEU A 52 -18.22 19.55 29.03
CA LEU A 52 -17.56 19.35 27.74
C LEU A 52 -17.17 17.89 27.52
N GLN A 53 -16.69 17.20 28.57
CA GLN A 53 -16.33 15.77 28.48
C GLN A 53 -17.51 14.87 28.09
N ASN A 54 -18.74 15.32 28.36
CA ASN A 54 -19.96 14.58 28.03
C ASN A 54 -20.45 14.81 26.59
N THR A 55 -19.91 15.80 25.88
CA THR A 55 -20.28 16.10 24.49
C THR A 55 -19.80 15.02 23.53
N ASP A 56 -20.54 14.83 22.44
CA ASP A 56 -20.21 13.82 21.43
C ASP A 56 -18.87 14.13 20.76
N ALA A 57 -18.58 15.40 20.44
CA ALA A 57 -17.31 15.79 19.84
C ALA A 57 -16.11 15.45 20.74
N TYR A 58 -16.23 15.67 22.06
CA TYR A 58 -15.17 15.32 23.01
C TYR A 58 -14.98 13.81 23.10
N LYS A 59 -16.09 13.05 23.24
CA LYS A 59 -16.06 11.59 23.28
C LYS A 59 -15.47 10.99 22.01
N GLN A 60 -15.75 11.56 20.84
CA GLN A 60 -15.18 11.14 19.57
C GLN A 60 -13.68 11.44 19.49
N ARG A 61 -13.23 12.62 19.92
CA ARG A 61 -11.82 13.01 19.89
C ARG A 61 -10.95 12.11 20.76
N PHE A 62 -11.48 11.70 21.92
CA PHE A 62 -10.78 10.88 22.91
C PHE A 62 -11.42 9.49 23.06
N ALA A 63 -11.93 8.92 21.97
CA ALA A 63 -12.72 7.68 22.00
C ALA A 63 -11.99 6.49 22.65
N ALA A 64 -10.66 6.43 22.59
CA ALA A 64 -9.90 5.36 23.23
C ALA A 64 -10.06 5.36 24.76
N ASN A 65 -10.32 6.51 25.39
CA ASN A 65 -10.53 6.59 26.83
C ASN A 65 -11.78 5.86 27.29
N GLU A 66 -12.82 5.80 26.46
CA GLU A 66 -14.02 5.01 26.73
C GLU A 66 -13.67 3.52 26.81
N VAL A 67 -12.88 3.04 25.83
CA VAL A 67 -12.42 1.64 25.80
C VAL A 67 -11.48 1.34 26.97
N ARG A 68 -10.57 2.26 27.31
CA ARG A 68 -9.69 2.13 28.49
C ARG A 68 -10.52 1.99 29.77
N ARG A 69 -11.51 2.86 29.96
CA ARG A 69 -12.42 2.81 31.11
C ARG A 69 -13.16 1.48 31.20
N GLN A 70 -13.69 0.98 30.07
CA GLN A 70 -14.37 -0.32 30.01
C GLN A 70 -13.44 -1.49 30.35
N LYS A 71 -12.15 -1.38 30.03
CA LYS A 71 -11.11 -2.35 30.38
C LYS A 71 -10.55 -2.19 31.80
N GLY A 72 -11.04 -1.23 32.58
CA GLY A 72 -10.49 -0.92 33.91
C GLY A 72 -9.09 -0.28 33.87
N LEU A 73 -8.67 0.23 32.71
CA LEU A 73 -7.42 0.95 32.54
C LEU A 73 -7.58 2.43 32.94
N PRO A 74 -6.52 3.08 33.44
CA PRO A 74 -6.53 4.51 33.70
C PRO A 74 -6.89 5.31 32.44
N VAL A 75 -7.86 6.22 32.57
CA VAL A 75 -8.25 7.17 31.53
C VAL A 75 -7.15 8.22 31.40
N LEU A 76 -6.74 8.53 30.17
CA LEU A 76 -5.75 9.56 29.91
C LEU A 76 -6.40 10.95 29.96
N SER A 77 -5.71 11.91 30.57
CA SER A 77 -6.06 13.32 30.38
C SER A 77 -5.87 13.73 28.92
N PRO A 78 -6.52 14.81 28.45
CA PRO A 78 -6.33 15.32 27.09
C PRO A 78 -4.86 15.55 26.70
N SER A 79 -4.07 16.12 27.60
CA SER A 79 -2.65 16.39 27.36
C SER A 79 -1.83 15.10 27.23
N GLU A 80 -2.06 14.12 28.09
CA GLU A 80 -1.41 12.80 28.00
C GLU A 80 -1.78 12.08 26.71
N TYR A 81 -3.06 12.11 26.34
CA TYR A 81 -3.55 11.50 25.11
C TYR A 81 -2.83 12.07 23.88
N LEU A 82 -2.75 13.40 23.78
CA LEU A 82 -2.07 14.09 22.69
C LEU A 82 -0.56 13.84 22.68
N SER A 83 0.06 13.77 23.87
CA SER A 83 1.49 13.45 24.01
C SER A 83 1.80 12.04 23.50
N VAL A 84 0.94 11.06 23.80
CA VAL A 84 1.06 9.69 23.31
C VAL A 84 0.88 9.64 21.78
N GLU A 85 -0.15 10.30 21.24
CA GLU A 85 -0.32 10.42 19.78
C GLU A 85 0.90 11.04 19.09
N GLN A 86 1.44 12.12 19.65
CA GLN A 86 2.60 12.79 19.10
C GLN A 86 3.84 11.89 19.10
N SER A 87 4.01 11.11 20.16
CA SER A 87 5.09 10.12 20.27
C SER A 87 4.96 9.05 19.18
N TYR A 88 3.75 8.53 18.93
CA TYR A 88 3.52 7.59 17.84
C TYR A 88 3.82 8.20 16.47
N ARG A 89 3.33 9.40 16.19
CA ARG A 89 3.63 10.11 14.93
C ARG A 89 5.14 10.25 14.72
N GLN A 90 5.88 10.62 15.78
CA GLN A 90 7.32 10.77 15.70
C GLN A 90 8.03 9.45 15.42
N ILE A 91 7.69 8.38 16.14
CA ILE A 91 8.24 7.03 15.90
C ILE A 91 7.97 6.60 14.46
N MET A 92 6.73 6.75 14.00
CA MET A 92 6.31 6.29 12.69
C MET A 92 6.93 7.10 11.54
N SER A 93 6.98 8.42 11.68
CA SER A 93 7.69 9.28 10.72
C SER A 93 9.18 8.96 10.64
N SER A 94 9.83 8.68 11.78
CA SER A 94 11.25 8.29 11.82
C SER A 94 11.52 6.94 11.16
N ALA A 95 10.51 6.07 11.10
CA ALA A 95 10.58 4.78 10.45
C ALA A 95 10.31 4.84 8.93
N GLY A 96 9.98 6.03 8.39
CA GLY A 96 9.72 6.23 6.97
C GLY A 96 8.37 5.69 6.50
N LEU A 97 7.37 5.58 7.39
CA LEU A 97 6.00 5.20 7.03
C LEU A 97 5.39 6.20 6.03
N PRO A 98 4.69 5.72 4.97
CA PRO A 98 4.13 6.59 3.94
C PRO A 98 2.98 7.46 4.46
N VAL A 99 2.76 8.61 3.80
CA VAL A 99 1.61 9.49 4.04
C VAL A 99 0.31 8.71 3.78
N GLY A 100 -0.68 8.83 4.65
CA GLY A 100 -1.91 8.03 4.65
C GLY A 100 -1.89 6.80 5.55
N TYR A 101 -0.75 6.49 6.18
CA TYR A 101 -0.58 5.33 7.06
C TYR A 101 -0.18 5.78 8.46
N TYR A 102 -1.08 5.56 9.45
CA TYR A 102 -0.95 6.12 10.81
C TYR A 102 -0.82 7.65 10.88
N ASP A 103 -1.50 8.35 9.98
CA ASP A 103 -1.56 9.81 10.01
C ASP A 103 -2.92 10.33 10.49
N GLN A 104 -3.89 9.44 10.74
CA GLN A 104 -5.18 9.79 11.31
C GLN A 104 -5.23 9.55 12.81
N THR A 105 -5.95 10.41 13.52
CA THR A 105 -6.24 10.25 14.94
C THR A 105 -6.84 8.89 15.28
N SER A 106 -7.70 8.36 14.39
CA SER A 106 -8.31 7.03 14.50
C SER A 106 -7.29 5.89 14.51
N ASP A 107 -6.15 6.04 13.83
CA ASP A 107 -5.12 5.00 13.78
C ASP A 107 -4.46 4.80 15.15
N PHE A 108 -4.34 5.86 15.94
CA PHE A 108 -3.79 5.80 17.30
C PHE A 108 -4.79 5.34 18.35
N GLN A 109 -6.09 5.48 18.09
CA GLN A 109 -7.13 5.11 19.05
C GLN A 109 -7.01 3.64 19.47
N ASN A 110 -6.73 2.73 18.52
CA ASN A 110 -6.55 1.31 18.84
C ASN A 110 -5.31 1.05 19.69
N LEU A 111 -4.20 1.73 19.43
CA LEU A 111 -2.97 1.60 20.24
C LEU A 111 -3.22 2.09 21.67
N ILE A 112 -3.83 3.26 21.82
CA ILE A 112 -4.16 3.88 23.11
C ILE A 112 -5.19 3.04 23.88
N ALA A 113 -6.21 2.54 23.19
CA ALA A 113 -7.29 1.72 23.77
C ALA A 113 -6.79 0.36 24.30
N ASN A 114 -5.64 -0.11 23.83
CA ASN A 114 -5.02 -1.37 24.24
C ASN A 114 -3.79 -1.17 25.16
N ASP A 115 -3.56 0.06 25.65
CA ASP A 115 -2.42 0.39 26.51
C ASP A 115 -1.05 0.06 25.91
N VAL A 116 -0.96 0.05 24.58
CA VAL A 116 0.33 -0.04 23.90
C VAL A 116 1.11 1.21 24.27
N SER A 117 2.40 1.06 24.59
CA SER A 117 3.26 2.21 24.94
C SER A 117 4.04 2.72 23.71
N PRO A 118 4.48 3.99 23.67
CA PRO A 118 5.40 4.47 22.65
C PRO A 118 6.68 3.61 22.53
N SER A 119 7.24 3.16 23.66
CA SER A 119 8.39 2.24 23.64
C SER A 119 8.09 0.89 23.00
N GLU A 120 6.89 0.35 23.21
CA GLU A 120 6.48 -0.90 22.57
C GLU A 120 6.29 -0.71 21.06
N VAL A 121 5.69 0.40 20.62
CA VAL A 121 5.61 0.76 19.20
C VAL A 121 7.01 0.87 18.60
N GLN A 122 7.94 1.54 19.29
CA GLN A 122 9.33 1.64 18.84
C GLN A 122 10.01 0.27 18.70
N GLN A 123 9.80 -0.64 19.66
CA GLN A 123 10.32 -2.01 19.58
C GLN A 123 9.72 -2.78 18.40
N ARG A 124 8.41 -2.67 18.17
CA ARG A 124 7.74 -3.29 17.02
C ARG A 124 8.32 -2.76 15.70
N VAL A 125 8.56 -1.46 15.60
CA VAL A 125 9.25 -0.85 14.43
C VAL A 125 10.64 -1.43 14.24
N THR A 126 11.44 -1.54 15.31
CA THR A 126 12.80 -2.09 15.23
C THR A 126 12.80 -3.55 14.75
N VAL A 127 11.95 -4.39 15.33
CA VAL A 127 11.78 -5.80 14.91
C VAL A 127 11.31 -5.89 13.47
N ALA A 128 10.42 -4.99 13.03
CA ALA A 128 10.00 -4.91 11.63
C ALA A 128 11.18 -4.68 10.69
N GLY A 129 12.03 -3.70 11.02
CA GLY A 129 13.23 -3.38 10.26
C GLY A 129 14.22 -4.54 10.18
N GLU A 130 14.36 -5.32 11.26
CA GLU A 130 15.17 -6.55 11.26
C GLU A 130 14.59 -7.63 10.33
N LEU A 131 13.26 -7.79 10.32
CA LEU A 131 12.58 -8.72 9.40
C LEU A 131 12.81 -8.33 7.93
N VAL A 132 12.76 -7.03 7.58
CA VAL A 132 13.15 -6.54 6.24
C VAL A 132 14.53 -7.03 5.84
N ASN A 133 15.47 -6.98 6.79
CA ASN A 133 16.86 -7.35 6.53
C ASN A 133 17.06 -8.85 6.33
N SER A 134 16.10 -9.68 6.74
CA SER A 134 16.12 -11.14 6.53
C SER A 134 15.57 -11.59 5.17
N ILE A 135 14.95 -10.67 4.40
CA ILE A 135 14.44 -10.94 3.05
C ILE A 135 15.59 -11.25 2.09
N ASP A 136 15.37 -12.17 1.14
CA ASP A 136 16.31 -12.48 0.07
C ASP A 136 16.89 -11.19 -0.57
N PRO A 137 18.22 -11.05 -0.73
CA PRO A 137 18.82 -9.81 -1.21
C PRO A 137 18.29 -9.35 -2.57
N GLY A 138 17.92 -10.26 -3.46
CA GLY A 138 17.34 -9.94 -4.76
C GLY A 138 15.93 -9.39 -4.64
N VAL A 139 15.09 -10.03 -3.83
CA VAL A 139 13.72 -9.56 -3.53
C VAL A 139 13.77 -8.22 -2.80
N ARG A 140 14.66 -8.05 -1.83
CA ARG A 140 14.85 -6.77 -1.11
C ARG A 140 15.36 -5.66 -2.02
N ALA A 141 16.31 -5.96 -2.91
CA ALA A 141 16.77 -4.98 -3.90
C ALA A 141 15.63 -4.56 -4.83
N GLN A 142 14.77 -5.51 -5.25
CA GLN A 142 13.61 -5.21 -6.07
C GLN A 142 12.54 -4.42 -5.29
N TRP A 143 12.29 -4.78 -4.04
CA TRP A 143 11.41 -4.07 -3.13
C TRP A 143 11.81 -2.60 -3.00
N ASN A 144 13.07 -2.34 -2.69
CA ASN A 144 13.59 -0.98 -2.50
C ASN A 144 13.52 -0.10 -3.76
N GLN A 145 13.35 -0.70 -4.95
CA GLN A 145 13.11 0.05 -6.18
C GLN A 145 11.66 0.52 -6.33
N TRP A 146 10.71 -0.16 -5.67
CA TRP A 146 9.28 -0.02 -5.93
C TRP A 146 8.47 0.44 -4.72
N TYR A 147 8.93 0.09 -3.53
CA TYR A 147 8.23 0.25 -2.27
C TYR A 147 9.18 0.81 -1.21
N THR A 148 8.61 1.28 -0.11
CA THR A 148 9.37 1.89 0.98
C THR A 148 9.62 0.87 2.09
N ASN A 149 10.63 1.13 2.94
CA ASN A 149 10.77 0.39 4.19
C ASN A 149 9.56 0.61 5.12
N GLY A 150 8.89 1.76 4.98
CA GLY A 150 7.68 2.10 5.72
C GLY A 150 6.54 1.10 5.52
N ASP A 151 6.40 0.52 4.33
CA ASP A 151 5.38 -0.49 4.04
C ASP A 151 5.59 -1.78 4.87
N ILE A 152 6.85 -2.21 5.07
CA ILE A 152 7.15 -3.39 5.91
C ILE A 152 7.02 -3.08 7.40
N VAL A 153 7.39 -1.86 7.81
CA VAL A 153 7.16 -1.39 9.19
C VAL A 153 5.65 -1.34 9.51
N ALA A 154 4.83 -0.90 8.55
CA ALA A 154 3.38 -0.88 8.64
C ALA A 154 2.78 -2.24 9.00
N TYR A 155 3.25 -3.30 8.33
CA TYR A 155 2.84 -4.69 8.60
C TYR A 155 3.15 -5.15 10.03
N ALA A 156 4.33 -4.83 10.56
CA ALA A 156 4.68 -5.24 11.90
C ALA A 156 3.87 -4.49 12.98
N LEU A 157 3.41 -3.27 12.68
CA LEU A 157 2.62 -2.46 13.60
C LEU A 157 1.15 -2.87 13.63
N ASP A 158 0.54 -3.10 12.47
CA ASP A 158 -0.82 -3.61 12.32
C ASP A 158 -0.88 -4.68 11.22
N PRO A 159 -0.59 -5.95 11.56
CA PRO A 159 -0.60 -7.02 10.57
C PRO A 159 -2.00 -7.22 9.99
N THR A 160 -3.07 -6.95 10.73
CA THR A 160 -4.44 -7.13 10.19
C THR A 160 -4.70 -6.18 9.02
N ARG A 161 -4.29 -4.90 9.14
CA ARG A 161 -4.49 -3.90 8.09
C ARG A 161 -3.45 -3.98 6.98
N ALA A 162 -2.18 -4.19 7.32
CA ALA A 162 -1.11 -4.17 6.33
C ALA A 162 -0.84 -5.52 5.65
N ARG A 163 -1.23 -6.66 6.24
CA ARG A 163 -0.95 -7.98 5.65
C ARG A 163 -1.40 -8.12 4.20
N PRO A 164 -2.63 -7.77 3.80
CA PRO A 164 -3.05 -7.94 2.40
C PRO A 164 -2.22 -7.08 1.43
N VAL A 165 -1.87 -5.86 1.84
CA VAL A 165 -1.07 -4.94 1.03
C VAL A 165 0.37 -5.44 0.95
N LEU A 166 0.96 -5.82 2.08
CA LEU A 166 2.34 -6.27 2.15
C LEU A 166 2.54 -7.60 1.45
N GLU A 167 1.66 -8.58 1.64
CA GLU A 167 1.73 -9.86 0.93
C GLU A 167 1.71 -9.65 -0.58
N ARG A 168 0.84 -8.74 -1.07
CA ARG A 168 0.78 -8.39 -2.49
C ARG A 168 2.08 -7.71 -2.97
N GLN A 169 2.57 -6.70 -2.25
CA GLN A 169 3.82 -6.01 -2.61
C GLN A 169 5.02 -6.96 -2.58
N TYR A 170 5.04 -7.91 -1.64
CA TYR A 170 6.13 -8.88 -1.46
C TYR A 170 6.15 -9.85 -2.63
N ARG A 171 4.98 -10.41 -2.98
CA ARG A 171 4.81 -11.25 -4.16
C ARG A 171 5.14 -10.50 -5.45
N ALA A 172 4.83 -9.21 -5.52
CA ALA A 172 5.24 -8.38 -6.66
C ALA A 172 6.76 -8.24 -6.71
N ALA A 173 7.43 -7.91 -5.59
CA ALA A 173 8.89 -7.83 -5.52
C ALA A 173 9.57 -9.16 -5.88
N GLU A 174 9.02 -10.30 -5.45
CA GLU A 174 9.45 -11.64 -5.88
C GLU A 174 9.32 -11.81 -7.40
N ALA A 175 8.16 -11.49 -7.96
CA ALA A 175 7.91 -11.55 -9.40
C ALA A 175 8.93 -10.69 -10.19
N GLY A 176 9.20 -9.46 -9.72
CA GLY A 176 10.20 -8.58 -10.30
C GLY A 176 11.62 -9.14 -10.22
N ALA A 177 12.01 -9.65 -9.05
CA ALA A 177 13.35 -10.20 -8.83
C ALA A 177 13.60 -11.45 -9.69
N PHE A 178 12.62 -12.37 -9.74
CA PHE A 178 12.70 -13.56 -10.58
C PHE A 178 12.63 -13.22 -12.07
N GLY A 179 11.78 -12.28 -12.46
CA GLY A 179 11.73 -11.78 -13.83
C GLY A 179 13.08 -11.22 -14.27
N LYS A 180 13.70 -10.37 -13.44
CA LYS A 180 15.03 -9.81 -13.68
C LYS A 180 16.11 -10.88 -13.80
N ALA A 181 16.06 -11.91 -12.96
CA ALA A 181 16.98 -13.05 -13.05
C ALA A 181 16.83 -13.82 -14.38
N GLN A 182 15.65 -13.77 -15.02
CA GLN A 182 15.36 -14.36 -16.33
C GLN A 182 15.54 -13.37 -17.50
N GLY A 183 16.08 -12.18 -17.25
CA GLY A 183 16.27 -11.13 -18.25
C GLY A 183 15.01 -10.33 -18.61
N LEU A 184 13.91 -10.48 -17.86
CA LEU A 184 12.69 -9.69 -18.01
C LEU A 184 12.81 -8.38 -17.23
N SER A 185 12.24 -7.29 -17.77
CA SER A 185 12.16 -6.01 -17.08
C SER A 185 10.70 -5.69 -16.78
N LEU A 186 10.24 -6.02 -15.57
CA LEU A 186 8.86 -5.77 -15.14
C LEU A 186 8.71 -4.35 -14.60
N THR A 187 7.56 -3.72 -14.86
CA THR A 187 7.11 -2.56 -14.09
C THR A 187 6.40 -2.99 -12.81
N VAL A 188 6.25 -2.08 -11.86
CA VAL A 188 5.47 -2.32 -10.62
C VAL A 188 4.07 -2.86 -10.95
N GLY A 189 3.37 -2.22 -11.89
CA GLY A 189 2.01 -2.64 -12.25
C GLY A 189 1.95 -4.05 -12.83
N GLN A 190 2.95 -4.45 -13.63
CA GLN A 190 3.01 -5.82 -14.17
C GLN A 190 3.26 -6.85 -13.07
N ALA A 191 4.19 -6.55 -12.17
CA ALA A 191 4.50 -7.41 -11.05
C ALA A 191 3.32 -7.54 -10.07
N GLU A 192 2.58 -6.45 -9.83
CA GLU A 192 1.38 -6.46 -8.99
C GLU A 192 0.23 -7.26 -9.63
N GLN A 193 0.07 -7.19 -10.96
CA GLN A 193 -0.90 -8.05 -11.66
C GLN A 193 -0.53 -9.53 -11.54
N VAL A 194 0.75 -9.87 -11.67
CA VAL A 194 1.23 -11.24 -11.44
C VAL A 194 1.00 -11.65 -9.99
N ALA A 195 1.31 -10.80 -9.02
CA ALA A 195 1.06 -11.06 -7.60
C ALA A 195 -0.42 -11.30 -7.29
N ALA A 196 -1.32 -10.55 -7.95
CA ALA A 196 -2.77 -10.68 -7.79
C ALA A 196 -3.32 -12.05 -8.24
N THR A 197 -2.56 -12.84 -9.02
CA THR A 197 -2.94 -14.21 -9.38
C THR A 197 -2.85 -15.20 -8.22
N GLY A 198 -2.15 -14.82 -7.14
CA GLY A 198 -1.93 -15.69 -5.98
C GLY A 198 -0.87 -16.79 -6.21
N ALA A 199 -0.09 -16.70 -7.30
CA ALA A 199 0.99 -17.63 -7.58
C ALA A 199 1.99 -17.71 -6.41
N SER A 200 2.32 -18.95 -6.01
CA SER A 200 3.36 -19.26 -5.04
C SER A 200 4.76 -18.91 -5.57
N GLU A 201 5.74 -18.84 -4.68
CA GLU A 201 7.13 -18.53 -5.07
C GLU A 201 7.66 -19.49 -6.16
N SER A 202 7.40 -20.79 -6.05
CA SER A 202 7.79 -21.77 -7.07
C SER A 202 7.10 -21.53 -8.41
N GLU A 203 5.81 -21.18 -8.39
CA GLU A 203 5.05 -20.85 -9.61
C GLU A 203 5.54 -19.55 -10.23
N LEU A 204 5.91 -18.54 -9.43
CA LEU A 204 6.54 -17.31 -9.91
C LEU A 204 7.88 -17.60 -10.60
N ARG A 205 8.76 -18.39 -9.98
CA ARG A 205 10.06 -18.76 -10.57
C ARG A 205 9.87 -19.49 -11.91
N GLN A 206 9.00 -20.50 -11.95
CA GLN A 206 8.75 -21.28 -13.16
C GLN A 206 8.02 -20.47 -14.24
N GLY A 207 7.04 -19.67 -13.84
CA GLY A 207 6.27 -18.79 -14.72
C GLY A 207 7.15 -17.72 -15.34
N MET A 208 8.06 -17.09 -14.58
CA MET A 208 8.99 -16.09 -15.14
C MET A 208 9.95 -16.69 -16.16
N ALA A 209 10.46 -17.91 -15.92
CA ALA A 209 11.27 -18.63 -16.91
C ALA A 209 10.48 -18.91 -18.19
N THR A 210 9.22 -19.33 -18.05
CA THR A 210 8.30 -19.59 -19.17
C THR A 210 8.01 -18.30 -19.95
N ALA A 211 7.66 -17.22 -19.25
CA ALA A 211 7.38 -15.92 -19.84
C ALA A 211 8.61 -15.36 -20.59
N SER A 212 9.82 -15.55 -20.06
CA SER A 212 11.06 -15.15 -20.73
C SER A 212 11.29 -15.91 -22.05
N ALA A 213 11.09 -17.22 -22.05
CA ALA A 213 11.18 -18.04 -23.26
C ALA A 213 10.14 -17.64 -24.31
N LEU A 214 8.89 -17.39 -23.88
CA LEU A 214 7.81 -16.93 -24.75
C LEU A 214 8.09 -15.54 -25.32
N ALA A 215 8.52 -14.58 -24.49
CA ALA A 215 8.85 -13.23 -24.92
C ALA A 215 9.98 -13.23 -25.95
N SER A 216 11.05 -13.99 -25.71
CA SER A 216 12.19 -14.10 -26.62
C SER A 216 11.80 -14.70 -27.97
N SER A 217 11.03 -15.80 -27.95
CA SER A 217 10.53 -16.46 -29.15
C SER A 217 9.56 -15.58 -29.94
N GLY A 218 8.59 -14.98 -29.25
CA GLY A 218 7.59 -14.11 -29.87
C GLY A 218 8.17 -12.81 -30.43
N ALA A 219 9.18 -12.22 -29.79
CA ALA A 219 9.91 -11.07 -30.31
C ALA A 219 10.66 -11.41 -31.60
N LYS A 220 11.35 -12.56 -31.64
CA LYS A 220 12.03 -13.05 -32.85
C LYS A 220 11.04 -13.22 -34.01
N LEU A 221 9.92 -13.90 -33.77
CA LEU A 221 8.92 -14.12 -34.82
C LEU A 221 8.25 -12.82 -35.27
N SER A 222 7.94 -11.91 -34.35
CA SER A 222 7.38 -10.58 -34.67
C SER A 222 8.33 -9.76 -35.53
N GLY A 223 9.64 -9.87 -35.30
CA GLY A 223 10.67 -9.21 -36.13
C GLY A 223 10.78 -9.77 -37.55
N ILE A 224 10.45 -11.06 -37.75
CA ILE A 224 10.53 -11.71 -39.07
C ILE A 224 9.23 -11.51 -39.86
N TYR A 225 8.08 -11.77 -39.24
CA TYR A 225 6.78 -11.86 -39.93
C TYR A 225 5.90 -10.61 -39.76
N GLY A 226 6.36 -9.63 -38.98
CA GLY A 226 5.55 -8.51 -38.54
C GLY A 226 4.54 -8.91 -37.44
N GLY A 227 3.84 -7.91 -36.89
CA GLY A 227 2.94 -8.07 -35.76
C GLY A 227 3.57 -7.64 -34.43
N THR A 228 2.81 -7.76 -33.34
CA THR A 228 3.23 -7.32 -32.00
C THR A 228 2.92 -8.40 -30.96
N TYR A 229 3.93 -9.18 -30.59
CA TYR A 229 3.94 -9.98 -29.37
C TYR A 229 5.00 -9.42 -28.42
N THR A 230 4.57 -8.99 -27.24
CA THR A 230 5.38 -8.24 -26.29
C THR A 230 5.69 -9.07 -25.03
N GLN A 231 6.61 -8.57 -24.20
CA GLN A 231 6.83 -9.14 -22.87
C GLN A 231 5.54 -9.17 -22.04
N GLN A 232 4.68 -8.14 -22.17
CA GLN A 232 3.39 -8.13 -21.48
C GLN A 232 2.50 -9.28 -21.94
N ASP A 233 2.45 -9.55 -23.25
CA ASP A 233 1.66 -10.68 -23.77
C ASP A 233 2.17 -12.01 -23.20
N ALA A 234 3.49 -12.19 -23.09
CA ALA A 234 4.07 -13.38 -22.48
C ALA A 234 3.73 -13.52 -20.99
N LEU A 235 3.77 -12.43 -20.22
CA LEU A 235 3.37 -12.42 -18.81
C LEU A 235 1.87 -12.71 -18.65
N SER A 236 1.02 -12.07 -19.45
CA SER A 236 -0.43 -12.27 -19.44
C SER A 236 -0.83 -13.70 -19.85
N GLU A 237 -0.20 -14.27 -20.87
CA GLU A 237 -0.43 -15.67 -21.28
C GLU A 237 -0.01 -16.64 -20.15
N THR A 238 1.12 -16.39 -19.50
CA THR A 238 1.68 -17.31 -18.51
C THR A 238 0.92 -17.28 -17.18
N PHE A 239 0.62 -16.09 -16.66
CA PHE A 239 0.07 -15.94 -15.31
C PHE A 239 -1.44 -15.69 -15.29
N MET A 240 -2.01 -15.12 -16.36
CA MET A 240 -3.42 -14.69 -16.39
C MET A 240 -4.27 -15.49 -17.37
N GLY A 241 -3.67 -16.42 -18.13
CA GLY A 241 -4.36 -17.23 -19.13
C GLY A 241 -4.94 -16.41 -20.28
N ASP A 242 -4.30 -15.30 -20.67
CA ASP A 242 -4.81 -14.41 -21.70
C ASP A 242 -4.85 -15.09 -23.09
N ALA A 243 -6.07 -15.39 -23.54
CA ALA A 243 -6.32 -16.02 -24.83
C ALA A 243 -5.92 -15.14 -26.03
N THR A 244 -5.99 -13.82 -25.89
CA THR A 244 -5.60 -12.87 -26.95
C THR A 244 -4.09 -12.88 -27.13
N ALA A 245 -3.34 -12.85 -26.03
CA ALA A 245 -1.88 -13.01 -26.06
C ALA A 245 -1.49 -14.36 -26.69
N THR A 246 -2.17 -15.43 -26.27
CA THR A 246 -1.96 -16.77 -26.81
C THR A 246 -2.19 -16.81 -28.32
N GLU A 247 -3.26 -16.18 -28.81
CA GLU A 247 -3.59 -16.19 -30.24
C GLU A 247 -2.58 -15.40 -31.08
N LYS A 248 -2.10 -14.25 -30.57
CA LYS A 248 -1.00 -13.50 -31.23
C LYS A 248 0.22 -14.41 -31.46
N ARG A 249 0.63 -15.17 -30.44
CA ARG A 249 1.74 -16.13 -30.55
C ARG A 249 1.44 -17.25 -31.54
N ARG A 250 0.24 -17.84 -31.51
CA ARG A 250 -0.17 -18.91 -32.43
C ARG A 250 -0.18 -18.46 -33.88
N LYS A 251 -0.61 -17.22 -34.15
CA LYS A 251 -0.58 -16.62 -35.49
C LYS A 251 0.85 -16.51 -36.01
N LEU A 252 1.76 -15.96 -35.21
CA LEU A 252 3.18 -15.86 -35.54
C LEU A 252 3.82 -17.24 -35.80
N ALA A 253 3.55 -18.20 -34.93
CA ALA A 253 4.04 -19.57 -35.10
C ALA A 253 3.44 -20.29 -36.33
N SER A 254 2.23 -19.90 -36.75
CA SER A 254 1.61 -20.43 -37.97
C SER A 254 2.23 -19.84 -39.24
N GLN A 255 2.58 -18.55 -39.21
CA GLN A 255 3.32 -17.89 -40.30
C GLN A 255 4.70 -18.53 -40.51
N GLU A 256 5.42 -18.80 -39.42
CA GLU A 256 6.71 -19.51 -39.45
C GLU A 256 6.58 -20.89 -40.12
N ARG A 257 5.61 -21.71 -39.69
CA ARG A 257 5.34 -23.02 -40.30
C ARG A 257 4.99 -22.91 -41.78
N ALA A 258 4.17 -21.93 -42.17
CA ALA A 258 3.79 -21.73 -43.56
C ALA A 258 4.99 -21.31 -44.43
N ALA A 259 5.86 -20.43 -43.94
CA ALA A 259 7.07 -20.01 -44.63
C ALA A 259 8.04 -21.19 -44.87
N PHE A 260 8.24 -22.04 -43.85
CA PHE A 260 9.06 -23.24 -44.00
C PHE A 260 8.44 -24.31 -44.91
N ALA A 261 7.13 -24.54 -44.84
CA ALA A 261 6.44 -25.50 -45.70
C ALA A 261 6.44 -25.07 -47.18
N GLY A 262 6.45 -23.76 -47.46
CA GLY A 262 6.55 -23.23 -48.83
C GLY A 262 7.95 -23.38 -49.46
N GLY A 263 9.01 -23.35 -48.64
CA GLY A 263 10.40 -23.44 -49.11
C GLY A 263 10.82 -24.84 -49.58
N SER A 264 10.26 -25.90 -49.00
CA SER A 264 10.58 -27.29 -49.36
C SER A 264 9.90 -27.77 -50.65
N GLY A 265 8.76 -27.18 -51.04
CA GLY A 265 8.01 -27.58 -52.24
C GLY A 265 8.53 -27.00 -53.57
N VAL A 266 9.38 -25.97 -53.54
CA VAL A 266 9.93 -25.33 -54.75
C VAL A 266 11.13 -26.10 -55.31
N THR A 267 11.88 -26.82 -54.46
CA THR A 267 13.09 -27.54 -54.86
C THR A 267 12.80 -28.89 -55.53
N GLU A 268 11.70 -29.57 -55.20
CA GLU A 268 11.33 -30.85 -55.85
C GLU A 268 10.82 -30.68 -57.30
N LYS A 269 10.12 -29.59 -57.59
CA LYS A 269 9.62 -29.30 -58.96
C LYS A 269 10.71 -28.78 -59.91
N SER A 270 11.78 -28.18 -59.41
CA SER A 270 12.92 -27.75 -60.24
C SER A 270 13.86 -28.91 -60.58
N LEU A 271 14.05 -29.87 -59.66
CA LEU A 271 14.87 -31.06 -59.90
C LEU A 271 14.24 -32.07 -60.88
N SER A 272 12.92 -32.19 -60.91
CA SER A 272 12.20 -33.08 -61.86
C SER A 272 12.16 -32.56 -63.30
N ARG A 273 12.39 -31.26 -63.52
CA ARG A 273 12.39 -30.66 -64.87
C ARG A 273 13.76 -30.71 -65.54
N GLN A 274 14.84 -30.91 -64.79
CA GLN A 274 16.21 -30.96 -65.33
C GLN A 274 16.66 -32.38 -65.73
N VAL A 275 15.97 -33.44 -65.25
CA VAL A 275 16.31 -34.85 -65.55
C VAL A 275 15.61 -35.37 -66.82
N SER A 276 14.56 -34.69 -67.31
CA SER A 276 13.78 -35.11 -68.49
C SER A 276 14.26 -34.52 -69.83
N GLY A 277 15.39 -33.80 -69.84
CA GLY A 277 15.92 -33.08 -71.03
C GLY A 277 17.12 -33.71 -71.74
N GLN A 278 17.53 -34.93 -71.43
CA GLN A 278 18.62 -35.63 -72.15
C GLN A 278 18.23 -37.07 -72.47
N ARG A 279 17.54 -37.27 -73.59
CA ARG A 279 17.61 -38.47 -74.42
C ARG A 279 17.35 -38.11 -75.88
#